data_AF-A0A944XIK1-F1
#
_entry.id   AF-A0A944XIK1-F1
#
_cell.length_a   1.000
_cell.length_b   1.000
_cell.length_c   1.000
_cell.angle_alpha   90.00
_cell.angle_beta   90.00
_cell.angle_gamma   90.00
#
_symmetry.space_group_name_H-M   'P 1'
#
loop_
_entity.id
_entity.type
_entity.pdbx_description
1 polymer ?
#
loop_
_entity_poly.entity_id
_entity_poly.type
_entity_poly.pdbx_seq_one_letter_code
_entity_poly.pdbx_strand_id
1 'polypeptide(L)' 'MAYEVGGTTIEHDEEGFMEDISQWTTDVANFLADEEKVEMTDEHWEVVNFLRDYYNE' A
#
# COMPACT_ATOMS: atom_id res chain seq x y z
N MET A 1 12.98 2.55 6.80
CA MET A 1 12.43 1.39 7.56
C MET A 1 11.83 0.45 6.52
N ALA A 2 11.54 -0.83 6.83
CA ALA A 2 11.11 -1.75 5.79
C ALA A 2 9.96 -2.68 6.21
N TYR A 3 9.02 -2.89 5.29
CA TYR A 3 7.99 -3.92 5.37
C TYR A 3 8.42 -5.18 4.64
N GLU A 4 8.01 -6.34 5.17
CA GLU A 4 8.22 -7.64 4.52
C GLU A 4 6.89 -8.19 4.04
N VAL A 5 6.64 -8.08 2.73
CA VAL A 5 5.35 -8.47 2.12
C VAL A 5 5.61 -9.53 1.05
N GLY A 6 5.10 -10.74 1.27
CA GLY A 6 5.22 -11.84 0.30
C GLY A 6 6.68 -12.25 -0.01
N GLY A 7 7.63 -11.97 0.89
CA GLY A 7 9.06 -12.20 0.68
C GLY A 7 9.78 -11.09 -0.09
N THR A 8 9.11 -9.95 -0.28
CA THR A 8 9.70 -8.72 -0.82
C THR A 8 9.88 -7.70 0.30
N THR A 9 11.07 -7.12 0.38
CA THR A 9 11.37 -5.99 1.25
C THR A 9 10.93 -4.69 0.58
N ILE A 10 10.08 -3.92 1.25
CA ILE A 10 9.55 -2.63 0.80
C ILE A 10 10.07 -1.54 1.72
N GLU A 11 10.93 -0.65 1.20
CA GLU A 11 11.45 0.48 1.97
C GLU A 11 10.40 1.58 2.11
N HIS A 12 10.33 2.15 3.30
CA HIS A 12 9.43 3.24 3.65
C HIS A 12 10.10 4.26 4.58
N ASP A 13 9.58 5.47 4.56
CA ASP A 13 10.05 6.58 5.39
C ASP A 13 9.56 6.49 6.85
N GLU A 14 9.84 7.53 7.64
CA GLU A 14 9.44 7.58 9.06
C GLU A 14 7.92 7.63 9.28
N GLU A 15 7.16 8.05 8.26
CA GLU A 15 5.70 8.18 8.32
C GLU A 15 4.99 6.95 7.74
N GLY A 16 5.72 5.98 7.17
CA GLY A 16 5.17 4.75 6.60
C GLY A 16 4.89 4.83 5.09
N PHE A 17 5.30 5.91 4.41
CA PHE A 17 5.14 6.02 2.97
C PHE A 17 6.25 5.27 2.24
N MET A 18 5.87 4.50 1.22
CA MET A 18 6.80 3.75 0.38
C MET A 18 7.77 4.69 -0.34
N GLU A 19 9.06 4.39 -0.27
CA GLU A 19 10.09 5.15 -0.99
C GLU A 19 10.01 4.92 -2.50
N ASP A 20 9.73 3.67 -2.91
CA ASP A 20 9.52 3.29 -4.30
C ASP A 20 8.07 2.82 -4.53
N ILE A 21 7.28 3.73 -5.08
CA ILE A 21 5.86 3.52 -5.39
C ILE A 21 5.60 2.45 -6.47
N SER A 22 6.62 2.10 -7.25
CA SER A 22 6.54 1.04 -8.28
C SER A 22 6.49 -0.36 -7.66
N GLN A 23 6.94 -0.50 -6.41
CA GLN A 23 6.87 -1.75 -5.65
C GLN A 23 5.49 -1.99 -5.02
N TRP A 24 4.56 -1.05 -5.14
CA TRP A 24 3.23 -1.20 -4.58
C TRP A 24 2.47 -2.32 -5.29
N THR A 25 1.79 -3.14 -4.50
CA THR A 25 0.88 -4.18 -4.95
C THR A 25 -0.36 -4.20 -4.05
N THR A 26 -1.40 -4.90 -4.49
CA THR A 26 -2.58 -5.15 -3.64
C THR A 26 -2.20 -5.85 -2.33
N ASP A 27 -1.19 -6.71 -2.33
CA ASP A 27 -0.71 -7.38 -1.11
C ASP A 27 -0.08 -6.39 -0.11
N VAL A 28 0.68 -5.40 -0.60
CA VAL A 28 1.24 -4.34 0.25
C VAL A 28 0.12 -3.50 0.86
N ALA A 29 -0.87 -3.11 0.06
CA ALA A 29 -2.01 -2.36 0.57
C ALA A 29 -2.82 -3.14 1.61
N ASN A 30 -3.04 -4.44 1.41
CA ASN A 30 -3.70 -5.30 2.41
C ASN A 30 -2.87 -5.42 3.70
N PHE A 31 -1.55 -5.63 3.57
CA PHE A 31 -0.65 -5.68 4.73
C PHE A 31 -0.71 -4.40 5.57
N LEU A 32 -0.68 -3.23 4.91
CA LEU A 32 -0.78 -1.94 5.60
C LEU A 32 -2.14 -1.75 6.27
N ALA A 33 -3.22 -2.16 5.59
CA ALA A 33 -4.56 -2.09 6.17
C ALA A 33 -4.71 -2.97 7.41
N ASP A 34 -4.14 -4.19 7.39
CA ASP A 34 -4.15 -5.09 8.54
C ASP A 34 -3.38 -4.51 9.75
N GLU A 35 -2.22 -3.89 9.53
CA GLU A 35 -1.45 -3.21 10.60
C GLU A 35 -2.24 -2.07 11.24
N GLU A 36 -2.97 -1.30 10.42
CA GLU A 36 -3.85 -0.21 10.86
C GLU A 36 -5.22 -0.70 11.36
N LYS A 37 -5.48 -2.02 11.31
CA LYS A 37 -6.75 -2.67 11.67
C LYS A 37 -7.95 -2.12 10.87
N VAL A 38 -7.71 -1.85 9.60
CA VAL A 38 -8.71 -1.39 8.62
C VAL A 38 -9.15 -2.57 7.76
N GLU A 39 -10.45 -2.82 7.71
CA GLU A 39 -11.02 -3.78 6.76
C GLU A 39 -11.15 -3.15 5.37
N MET A 40 -10.46 -3.72 4.39
CA MET A 40 -10.49 -3.24 3.00
C MET A 40 -11.76 -3.70 2.28
N THR A 41 -12.84 -2.94 2.43
CA THR A 41 -14.09 -3.11 1.70
C THR A 41 -13.96 -2.67 0.23
N ASP A 42 -14.96 -2.99 -0.58
CA ASP A 42 -15.02 -2.56 -1.98
C ASP A 42 -14.95 -1.03 -2.11
N GLU A 43 -15.62 -0.28 -1.22
CA GLU A 43 -15.61 1.19 -1.21
C GLU A 43 -14.21 1.75 -0.92
N HIS A 44 -13.44 1.11 -0.02
CA HIS A 44 -12.06 1.51 0.24
C HIS A 44 -11.18 1.26 -0.99
N TRP A 45 -11.37 0.13 -1.68
CA TRP A 45 -10.64 -0.17 -2.91
C TRP A 45 -10.97 0.77 -4.06
N GLU A 46 -12.21 1.23 -4.18
CA GLU A 46 -12.58 2.26 -5.17
C GLU A 46 -11.73 3.52 -4.99
N VAL A 47 -11.58 4.00 -3.74
CA VAL A 47 -10.76 5.19 -3.43
C VAL A 47 -9.28 4.93 -3.70
N VAL A 48 -8.74 3.79 -3.25
CA VAL A 48 -7.33 3.44 -3.47
C VAL A 48 -7.02 3.36 -4.97
N ASN A 49 -7.84 2.64 -5.73
CA ASN A 49 -7.63 2.49 -7.17
C ASN A 49 -7.77 3.83 -7.90
N PHE A 50 -8.74 4.67 -7.51
CA PHE A 50 -8.87 6.02 -8.07
C PHE A 50 -7.60 6.86 -7.86
N LEU A 51 -7.02 6.86 -6.65
CA LEU A 51 -5.79 7.59 -6.37
C LEU A 51 -4.58 7.03 -7.12
N ARG A 52 -4.53 5.69 -7.30
CA ARG A 52 -3.45 5.01 -8.04
C ARG A 52 -3.53 5.30 -9.53
N ASP A 53 -4.73 5.28 -10.11
CA ASP A 53 -4.95 5.64 -11.50
C ASP A 53 -4.55 7.10 -11.73
N TYR A 54 -4.97 8.02 -10.85
CA TYR A 54 -4.58 9.44 -10.92
C TYR A 54 -3.06 9.66 -10.82
N TYR A 55 -2.34 8.85 -10.04
CA TYR A 55 -0.88 8.94 -9.93
C TYR A 55 -0.15 8.40 -11.17
N ASN A 56 -0.76 7.46 -11.89
CA ASN A 56 -0.18 6.82 -13.07
C ASN A 56 -0.49 7.53 -14.40
N GLU A 57 -1.36 8.53 -14.39
CA GLU A 57 -1.61 9.45 -15.52
C GLU A 57 -0.63 10.63 -15.54
#